data_AF-A0A8T7ELR9-F1
#
_entry.id   AF-A0A8T7ELR9-F1
#
_cell.length_a   1.000
_cell.length_b   1.000
_cell.length_c   1.000
_cell.angle_alpha   90.00
_cell.angle_beta   90.00
_cell.angle_gamma   90.00
#
_symmetry.space_group_name_H-M   'P 1'
#
loop_
_entity.id
_entity.type
_entity.pdbx_description
1 polymer ?
#
loop_
_entity_poly.entity_id
_entity_poly.type
_entity_poly.pdbx_seq_one_letter_code
_entity_poly.pdbx_strand_id
1 'polypeptide(L)' 'MRLTSIHPGGTIESVQRKTRFTLDAAPDLRETIPPNSEELRLLREVVDPLGVRKLELLSGAARKAHLRDILAQEARYASS' A
#
# COMPACT_ATOMS: atom_id res chain seq x y z
N MET A 1 17.57 -13.81 5.30
CA MET A 1 16.80 -12.54 5.26
C MET A 1 16.34 -12.22 6.67
N ARG A 2 16.17 -10.94 7.00
CA ARG A 2 15.79 -10.49 8.35
C ARG A 2 14.55 -9.59 8.29
N LEU A 3 13.61 -9.82 9.21
CA LEU A 3 12.41 -9.01 9.39
C LEU A 3 12.73 -7.83 10.31
N THR A 4 12.62 -6.61 9.80
CA THR A 4 12.98 -5.36 10.53
C THR A 4 11.78 -4.56 10.99
N SER A 5 10.64 -4.68 10.31
CA SER A 5 9.36 -4.09 10.74
C SER A 5 8.17 -4.90 10.19
N ILE A 6 7.00 -4.73 10.81
CA ILE A 6 5.74 -5.33 10.36
C ILE A 6 4.70 -4.21 10.19
N HIS A 7 3.88 -4.23 9.14
CA HIS A 7 2.79 -3.26 9.03
C HIS A 7 1.74 -3.49 10.12
N PRO A 8 1.08 -2.44 10.63
CA PRO A 8 0.05 -2.56 11.65
C PRO A 8 -0.98 -3.67 11.34
N GLY A 9 -1.26 -4.52 12.34
CA GLY A 9 -2.16 -5.68 12.21
C GLY A 9 -1.53 -6.94 11.59
N GLY A 10 -0.27 -6.89 11.15
CA GLY A 10 0.50 -8.07 10.75
C GLY A 10 1.12 -8.81 11.96
N THR A 11 1.44 -10.10 11.80
CA THR A 11 2.15 -10.89 12.81
C THR A 11 3.35 -11.62 12.20
N ILE A 12 4.36 -11.95 13.02
CA ILE A 12 5.55 -12.69 12.56
C ILE A 12 5.14 -14.02 11.94
N GLU A 13 4.19 -14.73 12.56
CA GLU A 13 3.67 -16.03 12.09
C GLU A 13 2.99 -15.90 10.72
N SER A 14 2.29 -14.78 10.49
CA SER A 14 1.65 -14.49 9.20
C SER A 14 2.68 -14.30 8.09
N VAL A 15 3.76 -13.57 8.37
CA VAL A 15 4.86 -13.35 7.43
C VAL A 15 5.61 -14.66 7.17
N GLN A 16 5.94 -15.42 8.22
CA GLN A 16 6.64 -16.70 8.12
C GLN A 16 5.84 -17.73 7.30
N ARG A 17 4.52 -17.82 7.49
CA ARG A 17 3.65 -18.74 6.72
C ARG A 17 3.65 -18.46 5.22
N LYS A 18 3.86 -17.20 4.83
CA LYS A 18 3.91 -16.77 3.42
C LYS A 18 5.33 -16.79 2.84
N THR A 19 6.33 -17.16 3.64
CA THR A 19 7.75 -17.12 3.28
C THR A 19 8.34 -18.53 3.30
N ARG A 20 8.95 -18.98 2.19
CA ARG A 20 9.44 -20.35 2.03
C ARG A 20 10.78 -20.66 2.72
N PHE A 21 11.30 -19.72 3.50
CA PHE A 21 12.53 -19.86 4.28
C PHE A 21 12.32 -19.26 5.67
N THR A 22 13.13 -19.68 6.63
CA THR A 22 13.09 -19.15 7.99
C THR A 22 13.46 -17.67 8.00
N LEU A 23 12.63 -16.86 8.64
CA LEU A 23 12.89 -15.44 8.89
C LEU A 23 13.57 -15.25 10.24
N ASP A 24 14.68 -14.53 10.22
CA ASP A 24 15.30 -14.01 11.43
C ASP A 24 14.60 -12.69 11.82
N ALA A 25 14.19 -12.55 13.09
CA ALA A 25 13.56 -11.32 13.57
C ALA A 25 14.62 -10.38 14.14
N ALA A 26 14.59 -9.11 13.75
CA ALA A 26 15.49 -8.11 14.33
C ALA A 26 15.20 -7.93 15.84
N PRO A 27 16.22 -7.71 16.69
CA PRO A 27 16.01 -7.47 18.13
C PRO A 27 15.14 -6.25 18.44
N ASP A 28 15.12 -5.27 17.53
CA ASP A 28 14.35 -4.03 17.60
C ASP A 28 13.12 -4.03 16.67
N LEU A 29 12.63 -5.23 16.31
CA LEU A 29 11.45 -5.39 15.46
C LEU A 29 10.27 -4.60 16.02
N ARG A 30 9.72 -3.72 15.18
CA ARG A 30 8.63 -2.81 15.54
C ARG A 30 7.57 -2.72 14.45
N GLU A 31 6.44 -2.10 14.76
CA GLU A 31 5.48 -1.75 13.73
C GLU A 31 6.05 -0.69 12.77
N THR A 32 5.62 -0.77 11.53
CA THR A 32 5.93 0.23 10.51
C THR A 32 5.25 1.53 10.91
N ILE A 33 6.04 2.59 11.03
CA ILE A 33 5.55 3.91 11.41
C ILE A 33 4.51 4.37 10.39
N PRO A 34 3.29 4.77 10.81
CA PRO A 34 2.28 5.27 9.88
C PRO A 34 2.72 6.61 9.29
N PRO A 35 2.30 6.93 8.06
CA PRO A 35 2.61 8.22 7.45
C PRO A 35 1.96 9.35 8.25
N ASN A 36 2.63 10.49 8.32
CA ASN A 36 2.10 11.70 8.94
C ASN A 36 1.06 12.39 8.04
N SER A 37 0.36 13.39 8.59
CA SER A 37 -0.70 14.11 7.86
C SER A 37 -0.22 14.79 6.58
N GLU A 38 1.00 15.32 6.58
CA GLU A 38 1.57 16.02 5.41
C GLU A 38 1.97 15.02 4.33
N GLU A 39 2.57 13.88 4.70
CA GLU A 39 2.87 12.79 3.77
C GLU A 39 1.59 12.24 3.13
N LEU A 40 0.53 12.08 3.93
CA LEU A 40 -0.78 11.66 3.43
C LEU A 40 -1.39 12.69 2.47
N ARG A 41 -1.25 13.99 2.77
CA ARG A 41 -1.71 15.08 1.90
C ARG A 41 -0.96 15.06 0.57
N LEU A 42 0.37 15.09 0.62
CA LEU A 42 1.23 15.01 -0.58
C LEU A 42 0.90 13.79 -1.42
N LEU A 43 0.73 12.64 -0.78
CA LEU A 43 0.39 11.41 -1.49
C LEU A 43 -0.95 11.52 -2.23
N ARG A 44 -1.99 12.03 -1.56
CA ARG A 44 -3.37 12.02 -2.06
C ARG A 44 -3.70 13.20 -2.99
N GLU A 45 -2.97 14.30 -2.89
CA GLU A 45 -3.28 15.54 -3.61
C GLU A 45 -2.24 15.88 -4.68
N VAL A 46 -0.99 15.44 -4.52
CA VAL A 46 0.13 15.86 -5.39
C VAL A 46 0.71 14.68 -6.16
N VAL A 47 1.07 13.60 -5.47
CA VAL A 47 1.85 12.49 -6.06
C VAL A 47 0.95 11.48 -6.77
N ASP A 48 -0.14 11.08 -6.13
CA ASP A 48 -1.08 10.08 -6.66
C ASP A 48 -2.54 10.54 -6.48
N PRO A 49 -2.94 11.66 -7.10
CA PRO A 49 -4.29 12.23 -6.94
C PRO A 49 -5.41 11.36 -7.51
N LEU A 50 -5.07 10.47 -8.45
CA LEU A 50 -6.02 9.50 -9.01
C LEU A 50 -6.08 8.20 -8.20
N GLY A 51 -5.21 8.02 -7.20
CA GLY A 51 -5.16 6.82 -6.37
C GLY A 51 -4.79 5.57 -7.18
N VAL A 52 -3.90 5.69 -8.16
CA VAL A 52 -3.41 4.61 -9.03
C VAL A 52 -2.79 3.49 -8.21
N ARG A 53 -2.05 3.81 -7.12
CA ARG A 53 -1.39 2.80 -6.29
C ARG A 53 -2.32 1.77 -5.67
N LYS A 54 -3.61 2.08 -5.51
CA LYS A 54 -4.60 1.10 -5.00
C LYS A 54 -4.63 -0.15 -5.88
N LEU A 55 -4.31 -0.01 -7.17
CA LEU A 55 -4.22 -1.13 -8.11
C LEU A 55 -3.13 -2.15 -7.76
N GLU A 56 -2.12 -1.78 -6.95
CA GLU A 56 -1.07 -2.68 -6.47
C GLU A 56 -1.61 -3.72 -5.48
N LEU A 57 -2.69 -3.38 -4.77
CA LEU A 57 -3.30 -4.21 -3.72
C LEU A 57 -4.61 -4.88 -4.16
N LEU A 58 -5.25 -4.37 -5.22
CA LEU A 58 -6.52 -4.89 -5.72
C LEU A 58 -6.30 -6.00 -6.77
N SER A 59 -7.22 -6.96 -6.81
CA SER A 59 -7.26 -8.01 -7.83
C SER A 59 -8.68 -8.19 -8.40
N GLY A 60 -8.79 -8.91 -9.52
CA GLY A 60 -10.06 -9.31 -10.13
C GLY A 60 -11.02 -8.16 -10.42
N ALA A 61 -12.29 -8.35 -10.04
CA ALA A 61 -13.37 -7.39 -10.28
C ALA A 61 -13.14 -6.04 -9.59
N ALA A 62 -12.58 -6.04 -8.37
CA ALA A 62 -12.29 -4.81 -7.63
C ALA A 62 -11.24 -3.96 -8.35
N ARG A 63 -10.18 -4.59 -8.88
CA ARG A 63 -9.17 -3.88 -9.69
C ARG A 63 -9.77 -3.28 -10.96
N LYS A 64 -10.65 -4.02 -11.65
CA LYS A 64 -11.34 -3.53 -12.85
C LYS A 64 -12.26 -2.36 -12.55
N ALA A 65 -12.98 -2.39 -11.43
CA ALA A 65 -13.83 -1.27 -11.00
C ALA A 65 -12.99 -0.01 -10.76
N HIS A 66 -11.93 -0.12 -9.95
CA HIS A 66 -11.06 1.01 -9.63
C HIS A 66 -10.37 1.61 -10.86
N LEU A 67 -9.99 0.77 -11.84
CA LEU A 67 -9.47 1.25 -13.13
C LEU A 67 -10.47 2.12 -13.89
N ARG A 68 -11.76 1.79 -13.88
CA ARG A 68 -12.77 2.64 -14.54
C ARG A 68 -12.93 3.97 -13.82
N ASP A 69 -12.87 3.97 -12.49
CA ASP A 69 -12.96 5.19 -11.70
C ASP A 69 -11.78 6.13 -11.99
N ILE A 70 -10.56 5.59 -12.08
CA ILE A 70 -9.36 6.35 -12.49
C ILE A 70 -9.56 6.99 -13.86
N LEU A 71 -9.98 6.22 -14.87
CA LEU A 71 -10.19 6.75 -16.23
C LEU A 71 -11.26 7.84 -16.28
N ALA A 72 -12.35 7.67 -15.52
CA ALA A 72 -13.41 8.67 -15.42
C ALA A 72 -12.93 9.97 -14.74
N GLN A 73 -12.06 9.85 -13.73
CA GLN A 73 -11.49 10.99 -13.03
C GLN A 73 -10.45 11.71 -13.91
N GLU A 74 -9.57 10.97 -14.59
CA GLU A 74 -8.58 11.51 -15.53
C GLU A 74 -9.24 12.31 -16.66
N ALA A 75 -10.32 11.81 -17.25
CA ALA A 75 -11.06 12.53 -18.28
C ALA A 75 -11.59 13.90 -17.80
N ARG A 76 -11.97 14.01 -16.51
CA ARG A 76 -12.39 15.28 -15.90
C ARG A 76 -11.20 16.21 -15.69
N TYR A 77 -10.06 15.68 -15.22
CA TYR A 77 -8.83 16.47 -15.06
C TYR A 77 -8.32 17.02 -16.39
N ALA A 78 -8.33 16.22 -17.46
CA ALA A 78 -7.89 16.66 -18.78
C ALA A 78 -8.80 17.74 -19.42
N SER A 79 -10.00 17.91 -18.87
CA SER A 79 -10.98 18.90 -19.33
C SER A 79 -11.04 20.16 -18.45
N SER A 80 -10.20 20.25 -17.41
CA SER A 80 -10.12 21.35 -16.45
C SER A 80 -8.85 22.18 -16.67
#